data_AF-A0A7J4U5W4-F1
#
_entry.id   AF-A0A7J4U5W4-F1
#
_cell.length_a   1.000
_cell.length_b   1.000
_cell.length_c   1.000
_cell.angle_alpha   90.00
_cell.angle_beta   90.00
_cell.angle_gamma   90.00
#
_symmetry.space_group_name_H-M   'P 1'
#
loop_
_entity.id
_entity.type
_entity.pdbx_description
1 polymer ?
#
loop_
_entity_poly.entity_id
_entity_poly.type
_entity_poly.pdbx_seq_one_letter_code
_entity_poly.pdbx_strand_id
1 'polypeptide(L)'
;MGKILHVGEIISDIKNKKELRALDEDFISRKLGEFFKDISNYQYKERILKRLSSVKDYKQFSKSKEHDFLIKNIRAELRKVYGAFILKEYEKKSKILKKLKDQDDLDGHVELLKLHKSTNERLNHYKELYEKIFPDIKEKSIILDIACGLNPISSIFFRDKIKKYYASDISSEDCKFLKEYFSKTNIDNEVFASDLAEDEGLKKLSTIKCDVCFIFKTLDGLERVERNITEKLFKSINAR
;
A
#
# COMPACT_ATOMS: atom_id res chain seq x y z
N MET A 1 14.92 -25.89 3.64
CA MET A 1 14.44 -25.14 2.47
C MET A 1 15.63 -24.55 1.74
N GLY A 2 15.75 -24.79 0.44
CA GLY A 2 16.87 -24.25 -0.36
C GLY A 2 16.81 -22.72 -0.48
N LYS A 3 17.97 -22.08 -0.61
CA LYS A 3 18.06 -20.64 -0.90
C LYS A 3 17.46 -20.37 -2.28
N ILE A 4 16.54 -19.40 -2.38
CA ILE A 4 16.03 -18.94 -3.67
C ILE A 4 17.19 -18.22 -4.38
N LEU A 5 17.60 -18.73 -5.54
CA LEU A 5 18.61 -18.10 -6.39
C LEU A 5 17.95 -17.04 -7.27
N HIS A 6 18.74 -16.06 -7.75
CA HIS A 6 18.29 -15.01 -8.68
C HIS A 6 17.12 -14.15 -8.17
N VAL A 7 17.03 -13.91 -6.86
CA VAL A 7 15.92 -13.16 -6.25
C VAL A 7 15.79 -11.76 -6.86
N GLY A 8 16.91 -11.06 -7.09
CA GLY A 8 16.89 -9.71 -7.68
C GLY A 8 16.31 -9.70 -9.09
N GLU A 9 16.68 -10.64 -9.95
CA GLU A 9 16.15 -10.74 -11.31
C GLU A 9 14.66 -11.11 -11.32
N ILE A 10 14.23 -12.01 -10.41
CA ILE A 10 12.82 -12.37 -10.26
C ILE A 10 11.99 -11.15 -9.80
N ILE A 11 12.50 -10.36 -8.86
CA ILE A 11 11.85 -9.13 -8.39
C ILE A 11 11.74 -8.12 -9.53
N SER A 12 12.81 -7.92 -10.30
CA SER A 12 12.80 -7.06 -11.49
C SER A 12 11.72 -7.50 -12.49
N ASP A 13 11.64 -8.81 -12.76
CA ASP A 13 10.59 -9.35 -13.61
C ASP A 13 9.19 -9.12 -13.03
N ILE A 14 8.98 -9.28 -11.73
CA ILE A 14 7.68 -8.97 -11.09
C ILE A 14 7.31 -7.50 -11.31
N LYS A 15 8.24 -6.58 -11.02
CA LYS A 15 8.08 -5.11 -11.08
C LYS A 15 8.00 -4.54 -12.50
N ASN A 16 8.21 -5.35 -13.54
CA ASN A 16 7.95 -4.95 -14.93
C ASN A 16 6.47 -4.59 -15.21
N LYS A 17 5.55 -4.90 -14.29
CA LYS A 17 4.16 -4.43 -14.33
C LYS A 17 4.01 -3.11 -13.58
N LYS A 18 3.43 -2.11 -14.26
CA LYS A 18 3.33 -0.73 -13.75
C LYS A 18 2.65 -0.65 -12.39
N GLU A 19 1.59 -1.44 -12.19
CA GLU A 19 0.82 -1.48 -10.95
C GLU A 19 1.58 -2.09 -9.75
N LEU A 20 2.76 -2.69 -9.97
CA LEU A 20 3.60 -3.29 -8.92
C LEU A 20 4.95 -2.59 -8.76
N ARG A 21 5.25 -1.57 -9.58
CA ARG A 21 6.56 -0.92 -9.64
C ARG A 21 6.94 -0.24 -8.32
N ALA A 22 5.96 0.35 -7.65
CA ALA A 22 6.16 1.09 -6.40
C ALA A 22 6.29 0.18 -5.16
N LEU A 23 6.10 -1.14 -5.30
CA LEU A 23 6.26 -2.06 -4.18
C LEU A 23 7.73 -2.22 -3.78
N ASP A 24 7.96 -2.27 -2.47
CA ASP A 24 9.26 -2.45 -1.87
C ASP A 24 9.82 -3.86 -2.18
N GLU A 25 11.11 -3.92 -2.50
CA GLU A 25 11.76 -5.18 -2.91
C GLU A 25 11.81 -6.20 -1.76
N ASP A 26 11.93 -5.72 -0.52
CA ASP A 26 11.89 -6.57 0.68
C ASP A 26 10.50 -7.18 0.88
N PHE A 27 9.42 -6.43 0.63
CA PHE A 27 8.06 -6.96 0.65
C PHE A 27 7.88 -8.05 -0.41
N ILE A 28 8.34 -7.82 -1.64
CA ILE A 28 8.27 -8.83 -2.71
C ILE A 28 9.11 -10.06 -2.37
N SER A 29 10.31 -9.86 -1.79
CA SER A 29 11.19 -10.93 -1.33
C SER A 29 10.52 -11.81 -0.27
N ARG A 30 9.83 -11.19 0.69
CA ARG A 30 9.06 -11.91 1.72
C ARG A 30 7.92 -12.72 1.08
N LYS A 31 7.15 -12.12 0.17
CA LYS A 31 6.08 -12.83 -0.56
C LYS A 31 6.59 -13.98 -1.42
N LEU A 32 7.77 -13.85 -2.02
CA LEU A 32 8.46 -14.96 -2.68
C LEU A 32 8.79 -16.07 -1.67
N GLY A 33 9.32 -15.73 -0.50
CA GLY A 33 9.58 -16.67 0.58
C GLY A 33 8.33 -17.42 1.06
N GLU A 34 7.24 -16.69 1.31
CA GLU A 34 5.93 -17.26 1.67
C GLU A 34 5.41 -18.21 0.60
N PHE A 35 5.50 -17.81 -0.68
CA PHE A 35 5.09 -18.65 -1.80
C PHE A 35 5.81 -20.00 -1.80
N PHE A 36 7.12 -20.05 -1.53
CA PHE A 36 7.85 -21.32 -1.47
C PHE A 36 7.63 -22.10 -0.17
N LYS A 37 7.22 -21.46 0.93
CA LYS A 37 6.85 -22.13 2.19
C LYS A 37 5.46 -22.77 2.14
N ASP A 38 4.55 -22.16 1.40
CA ASP A 38 3.19 -22.65 1.27
C ASP A 38 3.15 -24.06 0.64
N ILE A 39 2.43 -24.98 1.27
CA ILE A 39 2.41 -26.40 0.90
C ILE A 39 1.55 -26.69 -0.34
N SER A 40 0.71 -25.73 -0.76
CA SER A 40 -0.07 -25.89 -1.98
C SER A 40 0.84 -25.96 -3.20
N ASN A 41 0.49 -26.81 -4.17
CA ASN A 41 1.27 -26.98 -5.41
C ASN A 41 2.77 -27.27 -5.18
N TYR A 42 3.13 -27.89 -4.05
CA TYR A 42 4.53 -28.13 -3.65
C TYR A 42 5.37 -28.78 -4.76
N GLN A 43 4.82 -29.74 -5.50
CA GLN A 43 5.52 -30.38 -6.62
C GLN A 43 5.95 -29.38 -7.70
N TYR A 44 5.15 -28.36 -7.97
CA TYR A 44 5.46 -27.32 -8.95
C TYR A 44 6.54 -26.36 -8.43
N LYS A 45 6.48 -26.02 -7.14
CA LYS A 45 7.47 -25.18 -6.45
C LYS A 45 8.85 -25.85 -6.39
N GLU A 46 8.88 -27.15 -6.10
CA GLU A 46 10.10 -27.96 -6.17
C GLU A 46 10.71 -27.99 -7.58
N ARG A 47 9.87 -28.11 -8.62
CA ARG A 47 10.35 -28.02 -10.02
C ARG A 47 10.97 -26.66 -10.32
N ILE A 48 10.37 -25.58 -9.83
CA ILE A 48 10.91 -24.22 -9.98
C ILE A 48 12.29 -24.13 -9.32
N LEU A 49 12.43 -24.59 -8.06
CA LEU A 49 13.71 -24.55 -7.33
C LEU A 49 14.78 -25.39 -8.01
N LYS A 50 14.43 -26.60 -8.49
CA LYS A 50 15.35 -27.45 -9.28
C LYS A 50 15.77 -26.75 -10.57
N ARG A 51 14.83 -26.14 -11.30
CA ARG A 51 15.14 -25.43 -12.53
C ARG A 51 16.07 -24.24 -12.27
N LEU A 52 15.76 -23.41 -11.27
CA LEU A 52 16.61 -22.29 -10.83
C LEU A 52 18.03 -22.74 -10.49
N SER A 53 18.19 -23.89 -9.83
CA SER A 53 19.50 -24.44 -9.45
C SER A 53 20.26 -25.06 -10.63
N SER A 54 19.56 -25.45 -11.70
CA SER A 54 20.15 -26.14 -12.86
C SER A 54 20.63 -25.20 -13.97
N VAL A 55 20.12 -23.97 -14.03
CA VAL A 55 20.47 -23.02 -15.09
C VAL A 55 21.77 -22.30 -14.75
N LYS A 56 22.61 -22.08 -15.77
CA LYS A 56 23.85 -21.29 -15.62
C LYS A 56 23.61 -19.77 -15.67
N ASP A 57 22.52 -19.36 -16.30
CA ASP A 57 22.14 -17.97 -16.53
C ASP A 57 20.62 -17.84 -16.31
N TYR A 58 20.22 -16.81 -15.56
CA TYR A 58 18.82 -16.46 -15.31
C TYR A 58 18.01 -16.33 -16.61
N LYS A 59 18.63 -15.85 -17.70
CA LYS A 59 17.98 -15.71 -19.02
C LYS A 59 17.45 -17.05 -19.57
N GLN A 60 18.02 -18.17 -19.15
CA GLN A 60 17.50 -19.50 -19.51
C GLN A 60 16.29 -19.89 -18.67
N PHE A 61 16.23 -19.44 -17.42
CA PHE A 61 15.07 -19.62 -16.56
C PHE A 61 13.91 -18.71 -17.01
N SER A 62 14.17 -17.46 -17.36
CA SER A 62 13.13 -16.49 -17.77
C SER A 62 12.35 -16.84 -19.05
N LYS A 63 12.79 -17.87 -19.78
CA LYS A 63 12.10 -18.44 -20.95
C LYS A 63 11.35 -19.74 -20.66
N SER A 64 11.33 -20.19 -19.40
CA SER A 64 10.75 -21.47 -19.00
C SER A 64 9.32 -21.34 -18.51
N LYS A 65 8.55 -22.44 -18.58
CA LYS A 65 7.18 -22.50 -18.03
C LYS A 65 7.17 -22.34 -16.51
N GLU A 66 8.24 -22.78 -15.83
CA GLU A 66 8.45 -22.61 -14.40
C GLU A 66 8.53 -21.13 -14.01
N HIS A 67 9.24 -20.31 -14.80
CA HIS A 67 9.28 -18.87 -14.60
C HIS A 67 7.92 -18.22 -14.85
N ASP A 68 7.27 -18.53 -15.97
CA ASP A 68 5.93 -18.00 -16.27
C ASP A 68 4.94 -18.27 -15.13
N PHE A 69 4.97 -19.49 -14.59
CA PHE A 69 4.13 -19.88 -13.46
C PHE A 69 4.47 -19.09 -12.20
N LEU A 70 5.76 -19.00 -11.84
CA LEU A 70 6.21 -18.24 -10.66
C LEU A 70 5.76 -16.78 -10.74
N ILE A 71 6.09 -16.11 -11.84
CA ILE A 71 5.79 -14.69 -12.03
C ILE A 71 4.27 -14.46 -12.07
N LYS A 72 3.51 -15.35 -12.72
CA LYS A 72 2.05 -15.25 -12.79
C LYS A 72 1.42 -15.32 -11.39
N ASN A 73 1.81 -16.29 -10.58
CA ASN A 73 1.23 -16.50 -9.26
C ASN A 73 1.62 -15.39 -8.28
N ILE A 74 2.89 -15.01 -8.21
CA ILE A 74 3.35 -13.93 -7.33
C ILE A 74 2.67 -12.61 -7.70
N ARG A 75 2.63 -12.25 -8.99
CA ARG A 75 1.92 -11.04 -9.41
C ARG A 75 0.41 -11.10 -9.10
N ALA A 76 -0.20 -12.29 -9.14
CA ALA A 76 -1.61 -12.43 -8.78
C ALA A 76 -1.82 -12.17 -7.28
N GLU A 77 -0.93 -12.63 -6.42
CA GLU A 77 -0.97 -12.34 -4.98
C GLU A 77 -0.73 -10.86 -4.67
N LEU A 78 0.34 -10.27 -5.22
CA LEU A 78 0.65 -8.85 -5.00
C LEU A 78 -0.48 -7.92 -5.49
N ARG A 79 -1.20 -8.29 -6.56
CA ARG A 79 -2.36 -7.53 -7.02
C ARG A 79 -3.54 -7.57 -6.04
N LYS A 80 -3.72 -8.66 -5.30
CA LYS A 80 -4.80 -8.74 -4.29
C LYS A 80 -4.56 -7.76 -3.15
N VAL A 81 -3.30 -7.54 -2.77
CA VAL A 81 -2.92 -6.71 -1.62
C VAL A 81 -2.74 -5.24 -1.99
N TYR A 82 -2.17 -4.95 -3.16
CA TYR A 82 -1.81 -3.58 -3.56
C TYR A 82 -2.32 -3.21 -4.96
N GLY A 83 -2.00 -4.03 -5.97
CA GLY A 83 -2.20 -3.65 -7.37
C GLY A 83 -3.67 -3.45 -7.82
N ALA A 84 -4.66 -3.96 -7.08
CA ALA A 84 -6.08 -3.83 -7.43
C ALA A 84 -6.61 -2.39 -7.38
N PHE A 85 -5.92 -1.49 -6.68
CA PHE A 85 -6.37 -0.11 -6.47
C PHE A 85 -5.62 0.93 -7.31
N ILE A 86 -4.51 0.52 -7.95
CA ILE A 86 -3.66 1.36 -8.78
C ILE A 86 -4.25 1.44 -10.21
N LEU A 87 -4.66 2.64 -10.64
CA LEU A 87 -5.17 2.85 -11.99
C LEU A 87 -4.04 3.13 -12.99
N LYS A 88 -4.35 2.98 -14.28
CA LYS A 88 -3.38 3.17 -15.39
C LYS A 88 -2.66 4.52 -15.34
N GLU A 89 -3.33 5.54 -14.82
CA GLU A 89 -2.81 6.91 -14.77
C GLU A 89 -2.07 7.25 -13.47
N TYR A 90 -1.94 6.30 -12.54
CA TYR A 90 -1.36 6.53 -11.22
C TYR A 90 0.06 7.10 -11.27
N GLU A 91 0.87 6.70 -12.26
CA GLU A 91 2.23 7.26 -12.46
C GLU A 91 2.22 8.78 -12.75
N LYS A 92 1.08 9.38 -13.12
CA LYS A 92 0.96 10.83 -13.32
C LYS A 92 0.91 11.61 -11.99
N LYS A 93 0.74 10.94 -10.84
CA LYS A 93 0.54 11.60 -9.53
C LYS A 93 1.59 12.66 -9.22
N SER A 94 2.88 12.39 -9.43
CA SER A 94 3.96 13.36 -9.16
C SER A 94 3.91 14.55 -10.12
N LYS A 95 3.48 14.35 -11.37
CA LYS A 95 3.30 15.45 -12.33
C LYS A 95 2.12 16.34 -11.95
N ILE A 96 1.02 15.74 -11.51
CA ILE A 96 -0.17 16.48 -11.05
C ILE A 96 0.15 17.21 -9.75
N LEU A 97 0.82 16.58 -8.79
CA LEU A 97 1.27 17.22 -7.55
C LEU A 97 2.16 18.43 -7.82
N LYS A 98 3.08 18.37 -8.79
CA LYS A 98 3.91 19.53 -9.19
C LYS A 98 3.06 20.69 -9.71
N LYS A 99 1.96 20.41 -10.42
CA LYS A 99 1.03 21.41 -10.97
C LYS A 99 0.03 21.95 -9.97
N LEU A 100 -0.19 21.26 -8.86
CA LEU A 100 -1.09 21.72 -7.78
C LEU A 100 -0.72 23.16 -7.41
N LYS A 101 -1.64 24.10 -7.44
CA LYS A 101 -1.29 25.52 -7.23
C LYS A 101 -0.90 25.77 -5.78
N ASP A 102 -1.80 25.39 -4.89
CA ASP A 102 -1.66 25.57 -3.46
C ASP A 102 -2.56 24.55 -2.73
N GLN A 103 -2.71 24.80 -1.45
CA GLN A 103 -3.47 23.97 -0.53
C GLN A 103 -5.00 24.06 -0.78
N ASP A 104 -5.49 25.07 -1.49
CA ASP A 104 -6.93 25.32 -1.72
C ASP A 104 -7.36 24.98 -3.17
N ASP A 105 -6.44 24.49 -4.00
CA ASP A 105 -6.67 24.01 -5.37
C ASP A 105 -7.52 22.72 -5.41
N LEU A 106 -8.83 22.87 -5.26
CA LEU A 106 -9.77 21.75 -5.24
C LEU A 106 -9.68 20.86 -6.49
N ASP A 107 -9.55 21.45 -7.67
CA ASP A 107 -9.50 20.70 -8.93
C ASP A 107 -8.25 19.80 -8.99
N GLY A 108 -7.09 20.31 -8.58
CA GLY A 108 -5.87 19.52 -8.51
C GLY A 108 -5.94 18.38 -7.48
N HIS A 109 -6.58 18.61 -6.33
CA HIS A 109 -6.82 17.56 -5.33
C HIS A 109 -7.77 16.48 -5.87
N VAL A 110 -8.84 16.88 -6.55
CA VAL A 110 -9.79 15.98 -7.20
C VAL A 110 -9.11 15.15 -8.29
N GLU A 111 -8.25 15.76 -9.11
CA GLU A 111 -7.49 15.05 -10.15
C GLU A 111 -6.59 13.96 -9.53
N LEU A 112 -5.90 14.27 -8.43
CA LEU A 112 -5.09 13.30 -7.70
C LEU A 112 -5.94 12.16 -7.09
N LEU A 113 -7.06 12.48 -6.45
CA LEU A 113 -7.95 11.48 -5.85
C LEU A 113 -8.54 10.52 -6.89
N LYS A 114 -8.73 10.96 -8.14
CA LYS A 114 -9.21 10.10 -9.24
C LYS A 114 -8.20 9.04 -9.68
N LEU A 115 -6.91 9.17 -9.34
CA LEU A 115 -5.86 8.24 -9.76
C LEU A 115 -5.88 6.90 -9.03
N HIS A 116 -6.59 6.81 -7.90
CA HIS A 116 -6.68 5.61 -7.10
C HIS A 116 -8.13 5.16 -6.97
N LYS A 117 -8.39 3.86 -7.17
CA LYS A 117 -9.75 3.32 -7.30
C LYS A 117 -10.63 3.65 -6.09
N SER A 118 -10.13 3.37 -4.88
CA SER A 118 -10.90 3.55 -3.64
C SER A 118 -11.20 5.03 -3.33
N THR A 119 -10.34 5.96 -3.76
CA THR A 119 -10.55 7.39 -3.53
C THR A 119 -11.45 7.99 -4.59
N ASN A 120 -11.39 7.50 -5.84
CA ASN A 120 -12.31 7.88 -6.90
C ASN A 120 -13.75 7.47 -6.56
N GLU A 121 -13.94 6.25 -6.05
CA GLU A 121 -15.25 5.76 -5.59
C GLU A 121 -15.85 6.62 -4.46
N ARG A 122 -15.01 7.23 -3.62
CA ARG A 122 -15.44 8.06 -2.47
C ARG A 122 -15.56 9.54 -2.81
N LEU A 123 -15.14 9.97 -3.99
CA LEU A 123 -14.96 11.38 -4.33
C LEU A 123 -16.21 12.23 -4.08
N ASN A 124 -17.38 11.75 -4.51
CA ASN A 124 -18.65 12.47 -4.38
C ASN A 124 -19.22 12.46 -2.95
N HIS A 125 -18.60 11.71 -2.03
CA HIS A 125 -19.11 11.50 -0.68
C HIS A 125 -18.17 12.09 0.39
N TYR A 126 -16.98 12.59 0.05
CA TYR A 126 -16.02 13.06 1.06
C TYR A 126 -16.58 14.16 1.96
N LYS A 127 -17.31 15.13 1.40
CA LYS A 127 -17.88 16.23 2.19
C LYS A 127 -18.85 15.70 3.26
N GLU A 128 -19.85 14.91 2.82
CA GLU A 128 -20.83 14.28 3.72
C GLU A 128 -20.15 13.33 4.72
N LEU A 129 -19.16 12.54 4.26
CA LEU A 129 -18.41 11.61 5.08
C LEU A 129 -17.71 12.34 6.24
N TYR A 130 -17.00 13.42 5.94
CA TYR A 130 -16.27 14.17 6.96
C TYR A 130 -17.17 15.02 7.85
N GLU A 131 -18.28 15.54 7.34
CA GLU A 131 -19.31 16.17 8.17
C GLU A 131 -19.87 15.19 9.23
N LYS A 132 -20.01 13.91 8.89
CA LYS A 132 -20.46 12.85 9.82
C LYS A 132 -19.37 12.35 10.76
N ILE A 133 -18.10 12.41 10.37
CA ILE A 133 -16.96 11.99 11.20
C ILE A 133 -16.58 13.06 12.22
N PHE A 134 -16.65 14.35 11.85
CA PHE A 134 -16.21 15.46 12.68
C PHE A 134 -17.32 16.36 13.29
N PRO A 135 -18.59 15.92 13.51
CA PRO A 135 -19.65 16.83 13.94
C PRO A 135 -19.38 17.44 15.32
N ASP A 136 -18.81 16.65 16.25
CA ASP A 136 -18.62 17.03 17.65
C ASP A 136 -17.15 17.23 18.06
N ILE A 137 -16.22 17.14 17.11
CA ILE A 137 -14.80 17.33 17.40
C ILE A 137 -14.49 18.83 17.42
N LYS A 138 -14.58 19.41 18.62
CA LYS A 138 -14.37 20.86 18.88
C LYS A 138 -12.92 21.30 18.66
N GLU A 139 -11.97 20.40 18.86
CA GLU A 139 -10.54 20.67 18.74
C GLU A 139 -9.95 19.99 17.50
N LYS A 140 -8.80 20.50 17.03
CA LYS A 140 -8.05 19.84 15.96
C LYS A 140 -7.62 18.43 16.41
N SER A 141 -7.87 17.44 15.58
CA SER A 141 -7.63 16.02 15.84
C SER A 141 -6.28 15.53 15.32
N ILE A 142 -5.70 14.57 16.05
CA ILE A 142 -4.64 13.71 15.53
C ILE A 142 -5.29 12.58 14.75
N ILE A 143 -4.99 12.50 13.45
CA ILE A 143 -5.55 11.50 12.53
C ILE A 143 -4.52 10.40 12.28
N LEU A 144 -4.97 9.15 12.27
CA LEU A 144 -4.18 7.99 11.80
C LEU A 144 -4.91 7.32 10.63
N ASP A 145 -4.33 7.38 9.43
CA ASP A 145 -4.88 6.73 8.22
C ASP A 145 -4.04 5.50 7.85
N ILE A 146 -4.66 4.32 7.87
CA ILE A 146 -4.01 3.02 7.73
C ILE A 146 -4.40 2.38 6.39
N ALA A 147 -3.40 1.89 5.65
CA ALA A 147 -3.55 1.52 4.23
C ALA A 147 -4.22 2.65 3.44
N CYS A 148 -3.65 3.85 3.63
CA CYS A 148 -4.28 5.11 3.30
C CYS A 148 -4.45 5.34 1.79
N GLY A 149 -3.67 4.68 0.94
CA GLY A 149 -3.64 4.92 -0.50
C GLY A 149 -3.45 6.41 -0.81
N LEU A 150 -4.36 7.00 -1.57
CA LEU A 150 -4.40 8.47 -1.80
C LEU A 150 -5.40 9.21 -0.91
N ASN A 151 -5.98 8.56 0.10
CA ASN A 151 -6.95 9.18 0.99
C ASN A 151 -6.44 10.45 1.70
N PRO A 152 -5.16 10.58 2.08
CA PRO A 152 -4.66 11.81 2.71
C PRO A 152 -4.90 13.09 1.89
N ILE A 153 -5.01 12.97 0.56
CA ILE A 153 -5.29 14.09 -0.34
C ILE A 153 -6.70 14.65 -0.13
N SER A 154 -7.63 13.84 0.40
CA SER A 154 -8.97 14.29 0.75
C SER A 154 -9.00 15.19 1.98
N SER A 155 -7.86 15.42 2.64
CA SER A 155 -7.72 16.42 3.71
C SER A 155 -8.14 17.83 3.31
N ILE A 156 -8.18 18.17 2.01
CA ILE A 156 -8.73 19.44 1.53
C ILE A 156 -10.17 19.70 2.03
N PHE A 157 -10.96 18.65 2.29
CA PHE A 157 -12.34 18.78 2.76
C PHE A 157 -12.49 19.02 4.27
N PHE A 158 -11.42 18.85 5.07
CA PHE A 158 -11.48 18.95 6.54
C PHE A 158 -10.16 19.43 7.17
N ARG A 159 -9.31 20.15 6.42
CA ARG A 159 -7.95 20.51 6.86
C ARG A 159 -7.95 21.30 8.18
N ASP A 160 -8.95 22.16 8.37
CA ASP A 160 -9.13 22.96 9.59
C ASP A 160 -9.29 22.10 10.85
N LYS A 161 -9.69 20.83 10.70
CA LYS A 161 -9.83 19.84 11.78
C LYS A 161 -8.56 19.08 12.09
N ILE A 162 -7.47 19.26 11.34
CA ILE A 162 -6.25 18.44 11.48
C ILE A 162 -5.23 19.15 12.38
N LYS A 163 -4.83 18.47 13.46
CA LYS A 163 -3.69 18.85 14.31
C LYS A 163 -2.40 18.23 13.78
N LYS A 164 -2.45 16.92 13.52
CA LYS A 164 -1.36 16.13 12.94
C LYS A 164 -1.94 14.95 12.17
N TYR A 165 -1.29 14.55 11.09
CA TYR A 165 -1.73 13.46 10.23
C TYR A 165 -0.68 12.35 10.14
N TYR A 166 -0.99 11.18 10.69
CA TYR A 166 -0.23 9.97 10.49
C TYR A 166 -0.81 9.21 9.30
N ALA A 167 0.02 8.84 8.34
CA ALA A 167 -0.41 8.07 7.18
C ALA A 167 0.53 6.89 6.95
N SER A 168 -0.05 5.72 6.66
CA SER A 168 0.73 4.53 6.36
C SER A 168 0.14 3.74 5.20
N ASP A 169 1.03 3.19 4.38
CA ASP A 169 0.70 2.27 3.30
C ASP A 169 1.88 1.31 3.08
N ILE A 170 1.70 0.28 2.27
CA ILE A 170 2.72 -0.77 2.08
C ILE A 170 3.87 -0.33 1.16
N SER A 171 3.67 0.72 0.38
CA SER A 171 4.65 1.23 -0.59
C SER A 171 5.42 2.42 -0.04
N SER A 172 6.75 2.29 0.11
CA SER A 172 7.61 3.40 0.53
C SER A 172 7.64 4.55 -0.49
N GLU A 173 7.52 4.24 -1.79
CA GLU A 173 7.43 5.23 -2.86
C GLU A 173 6.14 6.05 -2.77
N ASP A 174 5.01 5.41 -2.47
CA ASP A 174 3.73 6.10 -2.26
C ASP A 174 3.76 6.95 -1.00
N CYS A 175 4.35 6.42 0.08
CA CYS A 175 4.57 7.17 1.31
C CYS A 175 5.43 8.41 1.09
N LYS A 176 6.49 8.31 0.28
CA LYS A 176 7.33 9.47 -0.08
C LYS A 176 6.53 10.51 -0.85
N PHE A 177 5.72 10.08 -1.82
CA PHE A 177 4.81 10.96 -2.53
C PHE A 177 3.84 11.69 -1.59
N LEU A 178 3.26 11.00 -0.59
CA LEU A 178 2.37 11.62 0.39
C LEU A 178 3.08 12.62 1.29
N LYS A 179 4.36 12.38 1.66
CA LYS A 179 5.18 13.38 2.36
C LYS A 179 5.34 14.66 1.55
N GLU A 180 5.62 14.53 0.25
CA GLU A 180 5.72 15.68 -0.66
C GLU A 180 4.39 16.44 -0.74
N TYR A 181 3.27 15.71 -0.79
CA TYR A 181 1.93 16.31 -0.75
C TYR A 181 1.67 17.10 0.54
N PHE A 182 1.97 16.52 1.70
CA PHE A 182 1.75 17.21 2.98
C PHE A 182 2.66 18.43 3.15
N SER A 183 3.90 18.36 2.67
CA SER A 183 4.80 19.52 2.64
C SER A 183 4.23 20.66 1.79
N LYS A 184 3.53 20.36 0.70
CA LYS A 184 2.93 21.36 -0.19
C LYS A 184 1.62 21.96 0.36
N THR A 185 0.94 21.24 1.25
CA THR A 185 -0.34 21.64 1.84
C THR A 185 -0.25 22.11 3.29
N ASN A 186 0.98 22.22 3.83
CA ASN A 186 1.27 22.69 5.18
C ASN A 186 0.53 21.93 6.29
N ILE A 187 0.41 20.61 6.15
CA ILE A 187 -0.17 19.73 7.18
C ILE A 187 0.98 19.08 7.95
N ASP A 188 0.99 19.25 9.28
CA ASP A 188 1.90 18.51 10.16
C ASP A 188 1.61 17.00 10.04
N ASN A 189 2.63 16.21 9.78
CA ASN A 189 2.46 14.82 9.38
C ASN A 189 3.61 13.91 9.80
N GLU A 190 3.31 12.62 9.85
CA GLU A 190 4.30 11.54 9.82
C GLU A 190 3.79 10.45 8.87
N VAL A 191 4.49 10.26 7.76
CA VAL A 191 4.16 9.21 6.79
C VAL A 191 5.21 8.10 6.87
N PHE A 192 4.79 6.84 6.87
CA PHE A 192 5.70 5.71 6.94
C PHE A 192 5.15 4.49 6.19
N ALA A 193 6.07 3.74 5.58
CA ALA A 193 5.70 2.45 5.00
C ALA A 193 5.43 1.45 6.11
N SER A 194 4.36 0.67 5.99
CA SER A 194 3.99 -0.35 6.96
C SER A 194 3.25 -1.50 6.29
N ASP A 195 3.74 -2.72 6.51
CA ASP A 195 3.01 -3.93 6.18
C ASP A 195 2.19 -4.36 7.42
N LEU A 196 0.87 -4.32 7.30
CA LEU A 196 -0.03 -4.61 8.42
C LEU A 196 -0.07 -6.11 8.76
N ALA A 197 0.41 -6.97 7.87
CA ALA A 197 0.59 -8.40 8.11
C ALA A 197 1.84 -8.72 8.94
N GLU A 198 2.65 -7.72 9.27
CA GLU A 198 3.85 -7.89 10.09
C GLU A 198 3.64 -7.31 11.49
N ASP A 199 4.12 -8.03 12.51
CA ASP A 199 4.04 -7.59 13.91
C ASP A 199 4.73 -6.24 14.13
N GLU A 200 5.80 -5.94 13.37
CA GLU A 200 6.49 -4.65 13.41
C GLU A 200 5.58 -3.50 12.96
N GLY A 201 4.79 -3.72 11.90
CA GLY A 201 3.82 -2.75 11.41
C GLY A 201 2.76 -2.46 12.47
N LEU A 202 2.17 -3.51 13.06
CA LEU A 202 1.20 -3.37 14.16
C LEU A 202 1.81 -2.69 15.39
N LYS A 203 3.06 -3.04 15.74
CA LYS A 203 3.77 -2.41 16.84
C LYS A 203 3.97 -0.92 16.61
N LYS A 204 4.37 -0.50 15.40
CA LYS A 204 4.50 0.92 15.06
C LYS A 204 3.18 1.65 15.26
N LEU A 205 2.06 1.09 14.80
CA LEU A 205 0.72 1.67 15.00
C LEU A 205 0.36 1.84 16.49
N SER A 206 0.71 0.87 17.33
CA SER A 206 0.41 0.94 18.79
C SER A 206 1.10 2.07 19.54
N THR A 207 2.18 2.62 18.97
CA THR A 207 2.87 3.78 19.55
C THR A 207 2.19 5.11 19.25
N ILE A 208 1.24 5.14 18.31
CA ILE A 208 0.58 6.35 17.84
C ILE A 208 -0.74 6.53 18.59
N LYS A 209 -0.78 7.52 19.49
CA LYS A 209 -2.02 7.97 20.11
C LYS A 209 -2.73 8.95 19.16
N CYS A 210 -3.96 8.64 18.80
CA CYS A 210 -4.75 9.45 17.87
C CYS A 210 -6.19 9.67 18.38
N ASP A 211 -6.86 10.67 17.82
CA ASP A 211 -8.27 10.95 18.12
C ASP A 211 -9.20 10.22 17.14
N VAL A 212 -8.76 10.05 15.88
CA VAL A 212 -9.52 9.37 14.83
C VAL A 212 -8.59 8.47 14.03
N CYS A 213 -8.99 7.20 13.85
CA CYS A 213 -8.31 6.26 12.98
C CYS A 213 -9.17 5.91 11.76
N PHE A 214 -8.63 6.12 10.55
CA PHE A 214 -9.26 5.73 9.29
C PHE A 214 -8.76 4.35 8.85
N ILE A 215 -9.72 3.48 8.56
CA ILE A 215 -9.50 2.13 8.00
C ILE A 215 -10.48 1.93 6.84
N PHE A 216 -10.25 2.65 5.73
CA PHE A 216 -11.20 2.70 4.63
C PHE A 216 -10.95 1.60 3.58
N LYS A 217 -11.89 0.63 3.48
CA LYS A 217 -11.86 -0.49 2.51
C LYS A 217 -10.64 -1.41 2.62
N THR A 218 -10.11 -1.59 3.83
CA THR A 218 -8.88 -2.37 4.09
C THR A 218 -9.13 -3.75 4.70
N LEU A 219 -10.14 -3.88 5.58
CA LEU A 219 -10.32 -5.04 6.45
C LEU A 219 -10.50 -6.37 5.68
N ASP A 220 -11.37 -6.39 4.68
CA ASP A 220 -11.60 -7.60 3.85
C ASP A 220 -10.34 -8.06 3.10
N GLY A 221 -9.49 -7.11 2.72
CA GLY A 221 -8.21 -7.39 2.08
C GLY A 221 -7.23 -8.03 3.04
N LEU A 222 -7.15 -7.52 4.27
CA LEU A 222 -6.26 -8.03 5.31
C LEU A 222 -6.66 -9.46 5.73
N GLU A 223 -7.94 -9.73 5.98
CA GLU A 223 -8.40 -11.08 6.36
C GLU A 223 -8.12 -12.15 5.30
N ARG A 224 -7.98 -11.76 4.03
CA ARG A 224 -7.55 -12.66 2.95
C ARG A 224 -6.06 -12.94 2.96
N VAL A 225 -5.25 -12.04 3.50
CA VAL A 225 -3.80 -12.20 3.64
C VAL A 225 -3.49 -13.07 4.85
N GLU A 226 -4.06 -12.73 6.00
CA GLU A 226 -3.91 -13.50 7.23
C GLU A 226 -5.22 -13.51 8.01
N ARG A 227 -5.67 -14.71 8.38
CA ARG A 227 -6.90 -14.88 9.15
C ARG A 227 -6.75 -14.26 10.55
N ASN A 228 -7.76 -13.54 11.01
CA ASN A 228 -7.85 -12.84 12.31
C ASN A 228 -6.88 -11.66 12.47
N ILE A 229 -6.25 -11.20 11.40
CA ILE A 229 -5.37 -10.02 11.44
C ILE A 229 -6.14 -8.74 11.83
N THR A 230 -7.43 -8.66 11.52
CA THR A 230 -8.26 -7.50 11.87
C THR A 230 -8.41 -7.36 13.37
N GLU A 231 -8.51 -8.48 14.11
CA GLU A 231 -8.53 -8.46 15.57
C GLU A 231 -7.21 -7.93 16.14
N LYS A 232 -6.08 -8.39 15.59
CA LYS A 232 -4.74 -7.89 15.98
C LYS A 232 -4.61 -6.40 15.67
N LEU A 233 -5.06 -5.96 14.50
CA LEU A 233 -5.06 -4.57 14.08
C LEU A 233 -5.84 -3.70 15.06
N PHE A 234 -7.09 -4.05 15.38
CA PHE A 234 -7.90 -3.27 16.32
C PHE A 234 -7.27 -3.18 17.71
N LYS A 235 -6.68 -4.28 18.22
CA LYS A 235 -5.96 -4.26 19.50
C LYS A 235 -4.70 -3.39 19.48
N SER A 236 -4.11 -3.19 18.30
CA SER A 236 -2.92 -2.34 18.12
C SER A 236 -3.25 -0.86 17.99
N ILE A 237 -4.50 -0.47 17.69
CA ILE A 237 -4.85 0.93 17.44
C ILE A 237 -5.13 1.64 18.76
N ASN A 238 -4.40 2.72 19.03
CA ASN A 238 -4.59 3.59 20.20
C ASN A 238 -5.37 4.85 19.79
N ALA A 239 -6.64 4.65 19.43
CA ALA A 239 -7.59 5.70 19.09
C ALA A 239 -8.57 5.93 20.26
N ARG A 240 -9.04 7.18 20.42
CA ARG A 240 -10.01 7.57 21.44
C ARG A 240 -11.42 7.06 21.15
#